data_AF-A0A0R2U581-F1
#
_entry.id   AF-A0A0R2U581-F1
#
_cell.length_a   1.000
_cell.length_b   1.000
_cell.length_c   1.000
_cell.angle_alpha   90.00
_cell.angle_beta   90.00
_cell.angle_gamma   90.00
#
_symmetry.space_group_name_H-M   'P 1'
#
loop_
_entity.id
_entity.type
_entity.pdbx_description
1 polymer ?
#
loop_
_entity_poly.entity_id
_entity_poly.type
_entity_poly.pdbx_seq_one_letter_code
_entity_poly.pdbx_strand_id
1 'polypeptide(L)' 'MFAPTAPTTGRQAADAGDFELEQYIHLRMLNDGFLITPFHNMALISPDTSINDVDAHTQAFEKMCSDLVK' A
#
# COMPACT_ATOMS: atom_id res chain seq x y z
N MET A 1 9.30 1.13 -1.59
CA MET A 1 10.78 1.14 -1.57
C MET A 1 11.30 2.56 -1.69
N PHE A 2 11.96 3.05 -0.65
CA PHE A 2 12.63 4.34 -0.64
C PHE A 2 14.11 4.09 -0.38
N ALA A 3 14.92 4.13 -1.44
CA ALA A 3 16.34 3.77 -1.39
C ALA A 3 17.17 4.77 -2.21
N PRO A 4 18.43 5.04 -1.83
CA PRO A 4 19.29 6.00 -2.53
C PRO A 4 19.65 5.56 -3.95
N THR A 5 19.54 4.27 -4.26
CA THR A 5 19.82 3.70 -5.57
C THR A 5 18.72 2.73 -5.98
N ALA A 6 18.36 2.71 -7.27
CA ALA A 6 17.39 1.76 -7.79
C ALA A 6 17.91 0.31 -7.68
N PRO A 7 17.08 -0.66 -7.26
CA PRO A 7 17.45 -2.07 -7.29
C PRO A 7 17.58 -2.54 -8.74
N THR A 8 18.54 -3.45 -9.01
CA THR A 8 18.73 -4.07 -10.33
C THR A 8 18.27 -5.53 -10.38
N THR A 9 17.87 -6.09 -9.23
CA THR A 9 17.38 -7.46 -9.11
C THR A 9 16.11 -7.53 -8.26
N GLY A 10 15.31 -8.58 -8.45
CA GLY A 10 14.11 -8.82 -7.64
C GLY A 10 14.41 -9.02 -6.15
N ARG A 11 15.56 -9.61 -5.80
CA ARG A 11 15.98 -9.76 -4.39
C ARG A 11 16.23 -8.39 -3.75
N GLN A 12 16.98 -7.51 -4.41
CA GLN A 12 17.21 -6.15 -3.91
C GLN A 12 15.89 -5.37 -3.79
N ALA A 13 14.94 -5.61 -4.70
CA ALA A 13 13.60 -5.03 -4.62
C ALA A 13 12.74 -5.62 -3.48
N ALA A 14 12.99 -6.85 -3.02
CA ALA A 14 12.33 -7.38 -1.83
C ALA A 14 12.97 -6.82 -0.55
N ASP A 15 14.31 -6.78 -0.51
CA ASP A 15 15.08 -6.45 0.69
C ASP A 15 15.02 -4.97 1.10
N ALA A 16 14.62 -4.06 0.19
CA ALA A 16 14.45 -2.65 0.50
C ALA A 16 12.98 -2.23 0.75
N GLY A 17 12.08 -3.21 0.89
CA GLY A 17 10.77 -3.02 1.52
C GLY A 17 10.91 -2.94 3.05
N ASP A 18 9.91 -2.35 3.70
CA ASP A 18 9.78 -2.40 5.17
C ASP A 18 8.67 -3.40 5.48
N PHE A 19 9.05 -4.62 5.85
CA PHE A 19 8.11 -5.72 5.99
C PHE A 19 7.05 -5.46 7.07
N GLU A 20 7.44 -4.86 8.19
CA GLU A 20 6.50 -4.59 9.29
C GLU A 20 5.49 -3.51 8.90
N LEU A 21 5.98 -2.43 8.27
CA LEU A 21 5.11 -1.38 7.75
C LEU A 21 4.16 -1.92 6.66
N GLU A 22 4.64 -2.77 5.76
CA GLU A 22 3.82 -3.40 4.72
C GLU A 22 2.70 -4.25 5.33
N GLN A 23 3.01 -5.09 6.33
CA GLN A 23 1.99 -5.87 7.03
C GLN A 23 0.95 -4.99 7.73
N TYR A 24 1.39 -3.90 8.37
CA TYR A 24 0.49 -2.93 8.99
C TYR A 24 -0.46 -2.32 7.95
N ILE A 25 0.06 -1.82 6.82
CA ILE A 25 -0.74 -1.21 5.76
C ILE A 25 -1.80 -2.18 5.25
N HIS A 26 -1.41 -3.42 4.93
CA HIS A 26 -2.35 -4.42 4.41
C HIS A 26 -3.46 -4.75 5.41
N LEU A 27 -3.12 -4.98 6.67
CA LEU A 27 -4.11 -5.32 7.70
C LEU A 27 -5.01 -4.13 8.04
N ARG A 28 -4.45 -2.93 8.11
CA ARG A 28 -5.21 -1.72 8.42
C ARG A 28 -6.18 -1.37 7.29
N MET A 29 -5.73 -1.37 6.04
CA MET A 29 -6.59 -1.12 4.88
C MET A 29 -7.68 -2.19 4.75
N LEU A 30 -7.38 -3.46 5.07
CA LEU A 30 -8.38 -4.52 5.11
C LEU A 30 -9.50 -4.23 6.13
N ASN A 31 -9.14 -3.74 7.32
CA ASN A 31 -10.12 -3.34 8.34
C ASN A 31 -11.00 -2.16 7.89
N ASP A 32 -10.48 -1.30 7.01
CA ASP A 32 -11.21 -0.18 6.40
C ASP A 32 -11.94 -0.59 5.09
N GLY A 33 -11.93 -1.89 4.74
CA GLY A 33 -12.71 -2.46 3.62
C GLY A 33 -11.95 -2.64 2.31
N PHE A 34 -10.63 -2.39 2.27
CA PHE A 34 -9.82 -2.48 1.05
C PHE A 34 -8.93 -3.72 1.07
N LEU A 35 -9.18 -4.66 0.15
CA LEU A 35 -8.30 -5.81 -0.06
C LEU A 35 -7.14 -5.43 -0.98
N ILE A 36 -5.94 -5.37 -0.43
CA ILE A 36 -4.70 -5.12 -1.16
C ILE A 36 -3.85 -6.39 -1.15
N THR A 37 -3.25 -6.76 -2.29
CA THR A 37 -2.41 -7.96 -2.35
C THR A 37 -1.20 -7.82 -1.42
N PRO A 38 -0.88 -8.82 -0.58
CA PRO A 38 0.11 -8.69 0.50
C PRO A 38 1.57 -8.75 0.03
N PHE A 39 1.81 -8.55 -1.26
CA PHE A 39 3.13 -8.63 -1.90
C PHE A 39 3.50 -7.34 -2.63
N HIS A 40 2.55 -6.41 -2.76
CA HIS A 40 2.74 -5.13 -3.44
C HIS A 40 1.88 -4.06 -2.80
N ASN A 41 2.42 -2.86 -2.66
CA ASN A 41 1.64 -1.64 -2.32
C ASN A 41 1.08 -0.99 -3.60
N MET A 42 0.42 -1.80 -4.41
CA MET A 42 -0.20 -1.41 -5.68
C MET A 42 -1.67 -1.81 -5.66
N ALA A 43 -2.52 -0.95 -6.24
CA ALA A 43 -3.90 -1.29 -6.58
C ALA A 43 -4.03 -1.43 -8.10
N LEU A 44 -4.77 -2.45 -8.54
CA LEU A 44 -5.21 -2.61 -9.93
C LEU A 44 -6.68 -2.20 -10.01
N ILE A 45 -7.02 -1.43 -11.04
CA ILE A 45 -8.37 -0.93 -11.27
C ILE A 45 -9.05 -1.85 -12.29
N SER A 46 -10.25 -2.34 -11.94
CA SER A 46 -11.08 -3.12 -12.84
C SER A 46 -12.12 -2.21 -13.53
N PRO A 47 -12.76 -2.66 -14.63
CA PRO A 47 -13.84 -1.90 -15.26
C PRO A 47 -15.03 -1.59 -14.34
N ASP A 48 -15.24 -2.41 -13.29
CA ASP A 48 -16.33 -2.21 -12.31
C ASP A 48 -15.94 -1.22 -11.19
N THR A 49 -14.66 -0.85 -11.09
CA THR A 49 -14.19 0.10 -10.08
C THR A 49 -14.66 1.51 -10.43
N SER A 50 -15.38 2.15 -9.51
CA SER A 50 -15.85 3.53 -9.67
C SER A 50 -14.86 4.56 -9.14
N ILE A 51 -15.05 5.83 -9.51
CA ILE A 51 -14.26 6.93 -8.93
C ILE A 51 -14.45 7.04 -7.42
N ASN A 52 -15.65 6.73 -6.92
CA ASN A 52 -15.94 6.76 -5.49
C ASN A 52 -15.14 5.69 -4.72
N ASP A 53 -14.88 4.53 -5.33
CA ASP A 53 -14.05 3.50 -4.71
C ASP A 53 -12.58 3.97 -4.58
N VAL A 54 -12.08 4.68 -5.61
CA VAL A 54 -10.74 5.28 -5.61
C VAL A 54 -10.62 6.39 -4.57
N ASP A 55 -11.64 7.25 -4.46
CA ASP A 55 -11.68 8.33 -3.48
C ASP A 55 -11.75 7.76 -2.05
N ALA A 56 -12.59 6.75 -1.82
CA ALA A 56 -12.71 6.07 -0.53
C ALA A 56 -11.39 5.38 -0.13
N HIS A 57 -10.71 4.72 -1.07
CA HIS A 57 -9.37 4.16 -0.84
C HIS A 57 -8.38 5.24 -0.42
N THR A 58 -8.36 6.37 -1.13
CA THR A 58 -7.45 7.48 -0.86
C THR A 58 -7.68 8.07 0.53
N GLN A 59 -8.95 8.29 0.91
CA GLN A 59 -9.30 8.77 2.25
C GLN A 59 -8.89 7.81 3.36
N ALA A 60 -9.12 6.50 3.18
CA ALA A 60 -8.68 5.49 4.15
C ALA A 60 -7.15 5.45 4.29
N PHE A 61 -6.44 5.53 3.17
CA PHE A 61 -4.97 5.55 3.15
C PHE A 61 -4.40 6.81 3.81
N GLU A 62 -4.96 7.99 3.56
CA GLU A 62 -4.57 9.25 4.20
C GLU A 62 -4.78 9.21 5.71
N LYS A 63 -5.93 8.68 6.15
CA LYS A 63 -6.23 8.50 7.57
C LYS A 63 -5.22 7.55 8.22
N MET A 64 -4.94 6.41 7.60
CA MET A 64 -3.92 5.48 8.07
C MET A 64 -2.54 6.15 8.18
N CYS A 65 -2.11 6.90 7.17
CA CYS A 65 -0.83 7.62 7.19
C CYS A 65 -0.78 8.62 8.35
N SER A 66 -1.87 9.36 8.57
CA SER A 66 -1.99 10.35 9.65
C SER A 66 -1.87 9.71 11.04
N ASP A 67 -2.25 8.44 11.20
CA ASP A 67 -2.07 7.72 12.46
C ASP A 67 -0.58 7.32 12.72
N LEU A 68 0.27 7.30 11.69
CA LEU A 68 1.68 6.94 11.77
C LEU A 68 2.63 8.13 11.90
N VAL A 69 2.20 9.32 11.49
CA VAL A 69 3.01 10.55 11.49
C VAL A 69 2.45 11.55 12.49
N LYS A 70 3.33 12.29 13.18
CA LYS A 70 2.97 13.33 14.15
C LYS A 70 3.01 14.71 13.53
#